data_AF-A0A6N8BII4-F1
#
_entry.id   AF-A0A6N8BII4-F1
#
_cell.length_a   1.000
_cell.length_b   1.000
_cell.length_c   1.000
_cell.angle_alpha   90.00
_cell.angle_beta   90.00
_cell.angle_gamma   90.00
#
_symmetry.space_group_name_H-M   'P 1'
#
loop_
_entity.id
_entity.type
_entity.pdbx_description
1 polymer ?
#
loop_
_entity_poly.entity_id
_entity_poly.type
_entity_poly.pdbx_seq_one_letter_code
_entity_poly.pdbx_strand_id
1 'polypeptide(L)'
;MCNNFLRFINRLLSIFLDWLTPCRQKPTGIVGEAEEALREWKQARIALDYADREMIDYAVHNLNAKEKRFTGLLLKAREAGLTAWMINTAEQDKQAE
;
A
#
# COMPACT_ATOMS: atom_id res chain seq x y z
N MET A 1 30.24 20.36 -28.33
CA MET A 1 30.43 20.22 -26.87
C MET A 1 29.14 20.00 -26.05
N CYS A 2 27.93 19.97 -26.63
CA CYS A 2 26.67 19.78 -25.88
C CYS A 2 26.29 18.31 -25.57
N ASN A 3 26.77 17.31 -26.31
CA ASN A 3 26.29 15.92 -26.17
C ASN A 3 26.83 15.17 -24.94
N ASN A 4 27.98 15.57 -24.39
CA ASN A 4 28.59 14.90 -23.24
C ASN A 4 28.03 15.40 -21.90
N PHE A 5 27.64 16.67 -21.83
CA PHE A 5 27.06 17.27 -20.62
C PHE A 5 25.64 16.72 -20.36
N LEU A 6 24.83 16.57 -21.41
CA LEU A 6 23.52 15.93 -21.29
C LEU A 6 23.63 14.48 -20.80
N ARG A 7 24.61 13.71 -21.31
CA ARG A 7 24.88 12.34 -20.85
C ARG A 7 25.31 12.28 -19.38
N PHE A 8 26.07 13.27 -18.93
CA PHE A 8 26.54 13.35 -17.56
C PHE A 8 25.40 13.63 -16.58
N ILE A 9 24.53 14.60 -16.92
CA ILE A 9 23.34 14.91 -16.11
C ILE A 9 22.40 13.70 -16.07
N ASN A 10 22.17 13.02 -17.19
CA ASN A 10 21.28 11.87 -17.24
C ASN A 10 21.76 10.71 -16.34
N ARG A 11 23.09 10.52 -16.26
CA ARG A 11 23.71 9.52 -15.37
C ARG A 11 23.65 9.91 -13.89
N LEU A 12 23.79 11.20 -13.58
CA LEU A 12 23.68 11.69 -12.22
C LEU A 12 22.23 11.67 -11.73
N LEU A 13 21.28 11.99 -12.63
CA LEU A 13 19.85 11.93 -12.39
C LEU A 13 19.39 10.49 -12.13
N SER A 14 19.89 9.50 -12.88
CA SER A 14 19.50 8.10 -12.66
C SER A 14 19.97 7.58 -11.30
N ILE A 15 21.21 7.89 -10.89
CA ILE A 15 21.73 7.50 -9.57
C ILE A 15 20.94 8.19 -8.45
N PHE A 16 20.58 9.46 -8.65
CA PHE A 16 19.79 10.22 -7.70
C PHE A 16 18.34 9.71 -7.61
N LEU A 17 17.72 9.33 -8.73
CA LEU A 17 16.38 8.72 -8.76
C LEU A 17 16.37 7.33 -8.13
N ASP A 18 17.38 6.50 -8.40
CA ASP A 18 17.54 5.19 -7.75
C ASP A 18 17.76 5.34 -6.24
N TRP A 19 18.49 6.36 -5.81
CA TRP A 19 18.71 6.68 -4.40
C TRP A 19 17.47 7.28 -3.71
N LEU A 20 16.72 8.12 -4.42
CA LEU A 20 15.44 8.68 -3.99
C LEU A 20 14.29 7.67 -4.00
N THR A 21 14.55 6.46 -4.48
CA THR A 21 13.63 5.33 -4.34
C THR A 21 14.06 4.53 -3.12
N PRO A 22 13.84 4.99 -1.87
CA PRO A 22 14.06 4.14 -0.73
C PRO A 22 13.14 2.93 -0.92
N CYS A 23 13.78 1.77 -1.00
CA CYS A 23 13.21 0.43 -0.98
C CYS A 23 11.72 0.42 -0.63
N ARG A 24 10.81 0.45 -1.62
CA ARG A 24 9.51 -0.19 -1.43
C ARG A 24 9.83 -1.67 -1.23
N GLN A 25 10.10 -2.07 0.01
CA GLN A 25 10.14 -3.48 0.35
C GLN A 25 8.75 -4.00 -0.01
N LYS A 26 8.71 -4.95 -0.94
CA LYS A 26 7.47 -5.63 -1.29
C LYS A 26 6.92 -6.19 0.03
N PRO A 27 5.70 -5.81 0.43
CA PRO A 27 5.18 -6.25 1.72
C PRO A 27 5.24 -7.77 1.80
N THR A 28 5.88 -8.28 2.83
CA THR A 28 5.96 -9.72 3.09
C THR A 28 4.81 -10.12 4.00
N GLY A 29 3.98 -11.06 3.54
CA GLY A 29 2.85 -11.60 4.29
C GLY A 29 1.55 -10.80 4.18
N ILE A 30 0.47 -11.42 4.63
CA ILE A 30 -0.92 -10.92 4.47
C ILE A 30 -1.11 -9.54 5.12
N VAL A 31 -0.48 -9.31 6.27
CA VAL A 31 -0.57 -8.03 7.00
C VAL A 31 0.11 -6.91 6.21
N GLY A 32 1.32 -7.14 5.70
CA GLY A 32 2.02 -6.15 4.88
C GLY A 32 1.22 -5.82 3.62
N GLU A 33 0.65 -6.83 2.96
CA GLU A 33 -0.18 -6.63 1.76
C GLU A 33 -1.44 -5.81 2.09
N ALA A 34 -2.06 -6.05 3.25
CA ALA A 34 -3.19 -5.27 3.73
C ALA A 34 -2.81 -3.81 4.01
N GLU A 35 -1.65 -3.55 4.61
CA GLU A 35 -1.15 -2.19 4.83
C GLU A 35 -0.88 -1.45 3.52
N GLU A 36 -0.28 -2.13 2.52
CA GLU A 36 -0.09 -1.54 1.20
C GLU A 36 -1.42 -1.24 0.52
N ALA A 37 -2.38 -2.18 0.56
CA ALA A 37 -3.72 -1.97 0.01
C ALA A 37 -4.44 -0.79 0.71
N LEU A 38 -4.25 -0.62 2.03
CA LEU A 38 -4.77 0.53 2.77
C LEU A 38 -4.15 1.84 2.29
N ARG A 39 -2.83 1.88 2.08
CA ARG A 39 -2.13 3.06 1.54
C ARG A 39 -2.63 3.41 0.14
N GLU A 40 -2.76 2.41 -0.73
CA GLU A 40 -3.30 2.60 -2.08
C GLU A 40 -4.74 3.12 -2.07
N TRP A 41 -5.60 2.60 -1.20
CA TRP A 41 -6.97 3.08 -1.07
C TRP A 41 -7.02 4.53 -0.58
N LYS A 42 -6.20 4.89 0.42
CA LYS A 42 -6.07 6.29 0.87
C LYS A 42 -5.60 7.20 -0.26
N GLN A 43 -4.63 6.76 -1.05
CA GLN A 43 -4.15 7.53 -2.19
C GLN A 43 -5.21 7.67 -3.29
N ALA A 44 -5.97 6.62 -3.58
CA ALA A 44 -7.09 6.68 -4.52
C ALA A 44 -8.20 7.63 -4.04
N ARG A 45 -8.42 7.72 -2.72
CA ARG A 45 -9.38 8.68 -2.15
C ARG A 45 -8.93 10.11 -2.38
N ILE A 46 -7.66 10.41 -2.11
CA ILE A 46 -7.06 11.71 -2.42
C ILE A 46 -7.18 12.00 -3.92
N ALA A 47 -6.89 11.01 -4.78
CA ALA A 47 -7.00 11.19 -6.23
C ALA A 47 -8.44 11.49 -6.69
N LEU A 48 -9.46 10.95 -6.01
CA LEU A 48 -10.86 11.29 -6.28
C LEU A 48 -11.17 12.75 -5.91
N ASP A 49 -10.64 13.25 -4.80
CA ASP A 49 -10.84 14.65 -4.36
C ASP A 49 -10.30 15.66 -5.37
N TYR A 50 -9.29 15.28 -6.18
CA TYR A 50 -8.69 16.10 -7.23
C TYR A 50 -9.06 15.67 -8.66
N ALA A 51 -10.01 14.74 -8.82
CA ALA A 51 -10.36 14.22 -10.13
C ALA A 51 -11.18 15.24 -10.94
N ASP A 52 -10.78 15.45 -12.19
CA ASP A 52 -11.57 16.21 -13.15
C ASP A 52 -12.88 15.50 -13.48
N ARG A 53 -13.87 16.27 -13.94
CA ARG A 53 -15.22 15.76 -14.25
C ARG A 53 -15.21 14.60 -15.26
N GLU A 54 -14.28 14.60 -16.21
CA GLU A 54 -14.14 13.55 -17.21
C GLU A 54 -13.50 12.27 -16.66
N MET A 55 -12.76 12.36 -15.54
CA MET A 55 -12.09 11.23 -14.89
C MET A 55 -12.79 10.76 -13.61
N ILE A 56 -13.88 11.41 -13.20
CA ILE A 56 -14.57 11.12 -11.94
C ILE A 56 -15.04 9.66 -11.87
N ASP A 57 -15.60 9.13 -12.97
CA ASP A 57 -16.09 7.75 -13.02
C ASP A 57 -14.95 6.76 -12.86
N TYR A 58 -13.83 7.01 -13.55
CA TYR A 58 -12.62 6.21 -13.39
C TYR A 58 -12.07 6.28 -11.95
N ALA A 59 -12.03 7.47 -11.35
CA ALA A 59 -11.55 7.66 -9.99
C ALA A 59 -12.42 6.90 -8.97
N VAL A 60 -13.75 6.94 -9.13
CA VAL A 60 -14.70 6.17 -8.30
C VAL A 60 -14.49 4.67 -8.47
N HIS A 61 -14.39 4.19 -9.71
CA HIS A 61 -14.14 2.77 -9.98
C HIS A 61 -12.81 2.29 -9.39
N ASN A 62 -11.75 3.08 -9.55
CA ASN A 62 -10.44 2.78 -8.98
C ASN A 62 -10.49 2.75 -7.46
N LEU A 63 -11.12 3.74 -6.81
CA LEU A 63 -11.29 3.77 -5.36
C LEU A 63 -11.98 2.51 -4.84
N ASN A 64 -13.11 2.13 -5.46
CA ASN A 64 -13.87 0.94 -5.08
C ASN A 64 -13.07 -0.36 -5.29
N ALA A 65 -12.31 -0.45 -6.39
CA ALA A 65 -11.43 -1.59 -6.62
C ALA A 65 -10.35 -1.73 -5.54
N LYS A 66 -9.73 -0.61 -5.11
CA LYS A 66 -8.73 -0.60 -4.03
C LYS A 66 -9.34 -0.94 -2.68
N GLU A 67 -10.55 -0.45 -2.39
CA GLU A 67 -11.30 -0.78 -1.18
C GLU A 67 -11.57 -2.28 -1.10
N LYS A 68 -12.13 -2.89 -2.17
CA LYS A 68 -12.40 -4.33 -2.23
C LYS A 68 -11.15 -5.17 -2.02
N ARG A 69 -10.01 -4.75 -2.59
CA ARG A 69 -8.72 -5.42 -2.39
C ARG A 69 -8.33 -5.40 -0.90
N PHE A 70 -8.43 -4.25 -0.24
CA PHE A 70 -8.12 -4.12 1.18
C PHE A 70 -9.04 -4.99 2.05
N THR A 71 -10.35 -4.91 1.85
CA THR A 71 -11.32 -5.72 2.61
C THR A 71 -11.12 -7.21 2.40
N GLY A 72 -10.79 -7.65 1.17
CA GLY A 72 -10.48 -9.05 0.89
C GLY A 72 -9.22 -9.55 1.63
N LEU A 73 -8.19 -8.70 1.75
CA LEU A 73 -6.99 -9.02 2.52
C LEU A 73 -7.26 -9.10 4.03
N LEU A 74 -8.10 -8.22 4.56
CA LEU A 74 -8.54 -8.30 5.96
C LEU A 74 -9.32 -9.59 6.24
N LEU A 75 -10.19 -10.01 5.32
CA LEU A 75 -10.91 -11.26 5.46
C LEU A 75 -9.96 -12.46 5.48
N LYS A 76 -8.98 -12.49 4.56
CA LYS A 76 -7.92 -13.53 4.56
C LYS A 76 -7.11 -13.53 5.85
N ALA A 77 -6.78 -12.36 6.38
CA ALA A 77 -6.05 -12.25 7.64
C ALA A 77 -6.86 -12.82 8.80
N ARG A 78 -8.17 -12.52 8.84
CA ARG A 78 -9.10 -13.07 9.83
C ARG A 78 -9.22 -14.60 9.72
N GLU A 79 -9.34 -15.13 8.51
CA GLU A 79 -9.36 -16.59 8.26
C GLU A 79 -8.05 -17.26 8.67
N ALA A 80 -6.92 -16.58 8.54
CA ALA A 80 -5.62 -17.02 9.02
C ALA A 80 -5.44 -16.89 10.55
N GLY A 81 -6.47 -16.45 11.28
CA GLY A 81 -6.40 -16.26 12.74
C GLY A 81 -5.49 -15.12 13.19
N LEU A 82 -5.13 -14.20 12.28
CA LEU A 82 -4.29 -13.05 12.61
C LEU A 82 -5.11 -12.03 13.38
N THR A 83 -4.71 -11.76 14.62
CA THR A 83 -5.31 -10.70 15.45
C THR A 83 -4.37 -9.51 15.52
N ALA A 84 -4.93 -8.30 15.55
CA ALA A 84 -4.15 -7.06 15.62
C ALA A 84 -3.40 -6.91 16.96
N TRP A 85 -3.85 -7.61 17.99
CA TRP A 85 -3.20 -7.69 19.30
C TRP A 85 -3.07 -9.16 19.71
N MET A 86 -1.94 -9.53 20.29
CA MET A 86 -1.81 -10.79 21.00
C MET A 86 -2.64 -10.68 22.28
N ILE A 87 -3.85 -11.25 22.27
CA ILE A 87 -4.51 -11.55 23.55
C ILE A 87 -3.69 -12.69 24.14
N ASN A 88 -3.01 -12.47 25.26
CA ASN A 88 -2.43 -13.56 26.03
C ASN A 88 -3.59 -14.48 26.46
N THR A 89 -3.87 -15.51 25.66
CA THR A 89 -4.92 -16.51 25.92
C THR A 89 -4.60 -17.39 27.12
N ALA A 90 -3.41 -17.26 27.72
CA ALA A 90 -3.01 -17.95 28.95
C ALA A 90 -3.89 -17.65 30.18
N GLU A 91 -4.79 -16.66 30.10
CA GLU A 91 -5.67 -16.25 31.22
C GLU A 91 -7.14 -16.64 31.00
N GLN A 92 -7.52 -17.12 29.81
CA GLN A 92 -8.90 -17.49 29.49
C GLN A 92 -9.24 -18.95 29.88
N ASP A 93 -8.24 -19.81 30.06
CA ASP A 93 -8.45 -21.22 30.45
C ASP A 93 -8.62 -21.42 31.98
N LYS A 94 -8.42 -20.37 32.80
CA LYS A 94 -8.58 -20.42 34.27
C LYS A 94 -9.95 -19.95 34.78
N GLN A 95 -10.84 -19.50 33.89
CA GLN A 95 -12.18 -19.01 34.26
C GLN A 95 -13.30 -19.93 33.77
N ALA A 96 -12.96 -21.11 33.22
CA ALA A 96 -13.90 -22.13 32.78
C ALA A 96 -13.86 -23.40 33.68
N GLU A 97 -13.41 -23.25 34.93
CA GLU A 97 -13.50 -24.26 36.00
C GLU A 97 -14.31 -23.72 37.18
#